data_AF-A0A944UQ95-F1
#
_entry.id   AF-A0A944UQ95-F1
#
_cell.length_a   1.000
_cell.length_b   1.000
_cell.length_c   1.000
_cell.angle_alpha   90.00
_cell.angle_beta   90.00
_cell.angle_gamma   90.00
#
_symmetry.space_group_name_H-M   'P 1'
#
loop_
_entity.id
_entity.type
_entity.pdbx_description
1 polymer ?
#
loop_
_entity_poly.entity_id
_entity_poly.type
_entity_poly.pdbx_seq_one_letter_code
_entity_poly.pdbx_strand_id
1 'polypeptide(L)'
;MTDELWTRAANELATMIAGGETSSREVVDAHLARIDEVNGDLNAVVRVLADGARAGADAADAAVAAGDPLGPFHGVPITIKENLDCT
;
A
#
# COMPACT_ATOMS: atom_id res chain seq x y z
N MET A 1 5.05 7.22 18.40
CA MET A 1 5.51 6.11 17.53
C MET A 1 4.45 5.97 16.48
N THR A 2 4.74 6.35 15.24
CA THR A 2 3.92 5.99 14.10
C THR A 2 3.77 4.47 14.11
N ASP A 3 2.54 3.97 14.11
CA ASP A 3 2.27 2.54 14.03
C ASP A 3 3.02 1.96 12.82
N GLU A 4 3.77 0.86 12.98
CA GLU A 4 4.56 0.28 11.88
C GLU A 4 3.61 -0.46 10.93
N LEU A 5 2.86 0.29 10.12
CA LEU A 5 1.82 -0.24 9.23
C LEU A 5 2.34 -1.33 8.27
N TRP A 6 3.62 -1.29 7.89
CA TRP A 6 4.25 -2.30 7.04
C TRP A 6 4.40 -3.68 7.69
N THR A 7 4.21 -3.79 9.01
CA THR A 7 4.28 -5.06 9.75
C THR A 7 2.92 -5.76 9.88
N ARG A 8 1.83 -5.05 9.57
CA ARG A 8 0.45 -5.55 9.74
C ARG A 8 0.08 -6.55 8.66
N ALA A 9 -0.83 -7.47 8.98
CA ALA A 9 -1.33 -8.42 8.01
C ALA A 9 -2.21 -7.72 6.94
N ALA A 10 -2.21 -8.23 5.71
CA ALA A 10 -2.95 -7.62 4.60
C ALA A 10 -4.47 -7.50 4.86
N ASN A 11 -5.07 -8.48 5.54
CA ASN A 11 -6.48 -8.45 5.92
C ASN A 11 -6.78 -7.45 7.05
N GLU A 12 -5.81 -7.21 7.94
CA GLU A 12 -5.91 -6.17 8.96
C GLU A 12 -5.86 -4.80 8.31
N LEU A 13 -4.89 -4.57 7.42
CA LEU A 13 -4.79 -3.32 6.65
C LEU A 13 -6.07 -3.05 5.83
N ALA A 14 -6.62 -4.07 5.16
CA ALA A 14 -7.88 -3.93 4.43
C ALA A 14 -9.04 -3.50 5.34
N THR A 15 -9.13 -4.09 6.54
CA THR A 15 -10.17 -3.75 7.53
C THR A 15 -9.98 -2.32 8.04
N MET A 16 -8.75 -1.95 8.39
CA MET A 16 -8.42 -0.60 8.88
C MET A 16 -8.69 0.47 7.84
N ILE A 17 -8.35 0.22 6.57
CA ILE A 17 -8.61 1.14 5.44
C ILE A 17 -10.12 1.28 5.22
N ALA A 18 -10.85 0.16 5.12
CA ALA A 18 -12.30 0.21 4.91
C ALA A 18 -13.05 0.86 6.09
N GLY A 19 -12.54 0.72 7.31
CA GLY A 19 -13.07 1.36 8.52
C GLY A 19 -12.65 2.81 8.72
N GLY A 20 -11.72 3.34 7.90
CA GLY A 20 -11.17 4.69 8.04
C GLY A 20 -10.25 4.86 9.26
N GLU A 21 -9.75 3.77 9.84
CA GLU A 21 -8.77 3.80 10.94
C GLU A 21 -7.37 4.25 10.46
N THR A 22 -7.06 3.97 9.20
CA THR A 22 -5.87 4.44 8.46
C THR A 22 -6.26 4.67 7.00
N SER A 23 -5.49 5.47 6.27
CA SER A 23 -5.63 5.61 4.82
C SER A 23 -4.73 4.64 4.06
N SER A 24 -5.12 4.28 2.83
CA SER A 24 -4.27 3.57 1.87
C SER A 24 -2.98 4.36 1.62
N ARG A 25 -3.05 5.70 1.57
CA ARG A 25 -1.88 6.57 1.41
C ARG A 25 -0.85 6.39 2.53
N GLU A 26 -1.29 6.41 3.78
CA GLU A 26 -0.40 6.17 4.94
C GLU A 26 0.23 4.79 4.90
N VAL A 27 -0.54 3.76 4.52
CA VAL A 27 -0.04 2.40 4.39
C VAL A 27 1.00 2.30 3.27
N VAL A 28 0.75 2.89 2.10
CA VAL A 28 1.71 2.92 0.98
C VAL A 28 2.99 3.65 1.39
N ASP A 29 2.88 4.83 2.01
CA ASP A 29 4.05 5.60 2.42
C ASP A 29 4.88 4.87 3.49
N ALA A 30 4.24 4.14 4.41
CA ALA A 30 4.94 3.29 5.37
C ALA A 30 5.74 2.15 4.69
N HIS A 31 5.18 1.52 3.64
CA HIS A 31 5.89 0.48 2.89
C HIS A 31 7.02 1.07 2.04
N LEU A 32 6.82 2.23 1.40
CA LEU A 32 7.85 2.92 0.64
C LEU A 32 9.03 3.34 1.53
N ALA A 33 8.74 3.86 2.73
CA ALA A 33 9.77 4.19 3.71
C ALA A 33 10.57 2.94 4.13
N ARG A 34 9.89 1.80 4.33
CA ARG A 34 10.58 0.55 4.65
C ARG A 34 11.45 0.05 3.49
N ILE A 35 10.97 0.15 2.25
CA ILE A 35 11.75 -0.20 1.06
C ILE A 35 13.02 0.65 0.98
N ASP A 36 12.91 1.96 1.19
CA ASP A 36 14.05 2.88 1.18
C ASP A 36 15.10 2.52 2.25
N GLU A 37 14.65 2.12 3.44
CA GLU A 37 15.53 1.75 4.57
C GLU A 37 16.32 0.46 4.32
N VAL A 38 15.71 -0.59 3.76
CA VAL A 38 16.34 -1.94 3.76
C VAL A 38 16.61 -2.54 2.39
N ASN A 39 16.01 -2.03 1.32
CA ASN A 39 16.16 -2.68 0.01
C ASN A 39 17.55 -2.52 -0.60
N GLY A 40 18.37 -1.57 -0.11
CA GLY A 40 19.77 -1.44 -0.51
C GLY A 40 20.58 -2.70 -0.21
N ASP A 41 20.35 -3.33 0.94
CA ASP A 41 21.02 -4.56 1.35
C ASP A 41 20.33 -5.82 0.81
N LEU A 42 18.99 -5.80 0.76
CA LEU A 42 18.19 -6.97 0.36
C LEU A 42 18.13 -7.17 -1.16
N ASN A 43 18.12 -6.08 -1.93
CA ASN A 43 17.93 -6.07 -3.37
C ASN A 43 16.72 -6.92 -3.83
N ALA A 44 15.60 -6.82 -3.09
CA ALA A 44 14.40 -7.61 -3.30
C ALA A 44 13.39 -6.93 -4.25
N VAL A 45 13.32 -5.61 -4.21
CA VAL A 45 12.46 -4.79 -5.08
C VAL A 45 13.31 -4.17 -6.17
N VAL A 46 13.17 -4.69 -7.40
CA VAL A 46 13.99 -4.26 -8.56
C VAL A 46 13.49 -2.96 -9.19
N ARG A 47 12.21 -2.64 -9.01
CA ARG A 47 11.56 -1.45 -9.54
C ARG A 47 10.51 -0.96 -8.56
N VAL A 48 10.60 0.31 -8.17
CA VAL A 48 9.63 0.95 -7.26
C VAL A 48 8.75 1.89 -8.08
N LEU A 49 7.43 1.65 -8.05
CA LEU A 49 6.43 2.49 -8.73
C LEU A 49 5.80 3.49 -7.75
N ALA A 50 6.63 4.28 -7.05
CA ALA A 50 6.18 5.10 -5.92
C ALA A 50 5.03 6.05 -6.28
N ASP A 51 5.16 6.80 -7.38
CA ASP A 51 4.13 7.77 -7.80
C ASP A 51 2.83 7.08 -8.21
N GLY A 52 2.93 5.94 -8.91
CA GLY A 52 1.78 5.13 -9.30
C GLY A 52 1.06 4.50 -8.09
N ALA A 53 1.83 3.97 -7.13
CA ALA A 53 1.29 3.41 -5.89
C ALA A 53 0.57 4.48 -5.07
N ARG A 54 1.16 5.67 -4.98
CA ARG A 54 0.57 6.85 -4.34
C ARG A 54 -0.73 7.29 -5.01
N ALA A 55 -0.73 7.42 -6.33
CA ALA A 55 -1.95 7.79 -7.07
C ALA A 55 -3.07 6.74 -6.91
N GLY A 56 -2.72 5.44 -6.92
CA GLY A 56 -3.66 4.35 -6.65
C GLY A 56 -4.23 4.39 -5.24
N ALA A 57 -3.40 4.71 -4.24
CA ALA A 57 -3.84 4.88 -2.86
C ALA A 57 -4.80 6.06 -2.70
N ASP A 58 -4.50 7.21 -3.31
CA ASP A 58 -5.39 8.38 -3.27
C ASP A 58 -6.77 8.06 -3.88
N ALA A 59 -6.79 7.29 -4.96
CA ALA A 59 -8.05 6.82 -5.57
C ALA A 59 -8.80 5.82 -4.68
N ALA A 60 -8.08 4.93 -4.00
CA ALA A 60 -8.68 3.98 -3.07
C ALA A 60 -9.31 4.71 -1.87
N ASP A 61 -8.61 5.69 -1.31
CA ASP A 61 -9.10 6.51 -0.19
C ASP A 61 -10.32 7.35 -0.59
N ALA A 62 -10.34 7.88 -1.81
CA ALA A 62 -11.52 8.57 -2.34
C ALA A 62 -12.76 7.66 -2.43
N ALA A 63 -12.58 6.40 -2.87
CA ALA A 63 -13.67 5.42 -2.92
C ALA A 63 -14.19 5.04 -1.52
N VAL A 64 -13.30 4.91 -0.54
CA VAL A 64 -13.69 4.72 0.88
C VAL A 64 -14.53 5.90 1.36
N ALA A 65 -14.07 7.13 1.12
CA ALA A 65 -14.78 8.34 1.54
C ALA A 65 -16.15 8.50 0.85
N ALA A 66 -16.28 8.01 -0.39
CA ALA A 66 -17.53 8.00 -1.14
C ALA A 66 -18.53 6.92 -0.66
N GLY A 67 -18.08 5.95 0.15
CA GLY A 67 -18.89 4.81 0.56
C GLY A 67 -19.15 3.82 -0.58
N ASP A 68 -18.24 3.75 -1.55
CA ASP A 68 -18.35 2.83 -2.70
C ASP A 68 -18.27 1.36 -2.25
N PRO A 69 -18.81 0.40 -3.02
CA PRO A 69 -18.60 -1.01 -2.77
C PRO A 69 -17.11 -1.38 -2.88
N LEU A 70 -16.51 -1.81 -1.76
CA LEU A 70 -15.07 -2.11 -1.69
C LEU A 70 -14.79 -3.60 -1.87
N GLY A 71 -13.70 -3.91 -2.58
CA GLY A 71 -13.16 -5.28 -2.64
C GLY A 71 -12.49 -5.72 -1.33
N PRO A 72 -12.25 -7.02 -1.12
CA PRO A 72 -11.76 -7.56 0.15
C PRO A 72 -10.34 -7.11 0.55
N PHE A 73 -9.54 -6.58 -0.39
CA PHE A 73 -8.20 -6.02 -0.14
C PHE A 73 -8.08 -4.59 -0.68
N HIS A 74 -9.18 -3.84 -0.71
CA HIS A 74 -9.20 -2.47 -1.23
C HIS A 74 -8.15 -1.60 -0.53
N GLY A 75 -7.32 -0.91 -1.32
CA GLY A 75 -6.27 -0.01 -0.83
C GLY A 75 -5.02 -0.69 -0.24
N VAL A 76 -4.94 -2.02 -0.19
CA VAL A 76 -3.75 -2.72 0.33
C VAL A 76 -2.64 -2.76 -0.74
N PRO A 77 -1.41 -2.31 -0.45
CA PRO A 77 -0.32 -2.37 -1.41
C PRO A 77 0.16 -3.80 -1.66
N ILE A 78 0.61 -4.05 -2.89
CA ILE A 78 1.26 -5.30 -3.29
C ILE A 78 2.52 -5.01 -4.09
N THR A 79 3.44 -5.98 -4.10
CA THR A 79 4.49 -6.06 -5.11
C THR A 79 4.13 -7.12 -6.15
N ILE A 80 4.69 -6.97 -7.35
CA ILE A 80 4.51 -7.92 -8.43
C ILE A 80 5.90 -8.47 -8.78
N LYS A 81 5.98 -9.78 -9.00
CA LYS A 81 7.22 -10.40 -9.48
C LYS A 81 7.54 -9.86 -10.88
N GLU A 82 8.80 -9.47 -11.11
CA GLU A 82 9.25 -8.87 -12.38
C GLU A 82 9.39 -9.90 -13.52
N ASN A 83 8.27 -10.52 -13.86
CA ASN A 83 8.06 -11.39 -15.01
C ASN A 83 6.71 -11.10 -15.68
N LEU A 84 6.09 -9.98 -15.32
CA LEU A 84 4.81 -9.48 -15.80
C LEU A 84 5.01 -8.01 -16.17
N ASP A 85 4.51 -7.61 -17.34
CA ASP A 85 4.51 -6.18 -17.69
C ASP A 85 3.38 -5.48 -16.95
N CYS A 86 3.71 -4.37 -16.31
CA CYS A 86 2.82 -3.57 -15.48
C CYS A 86 2.86 -2.09 -15.89
N THR A 87 3.32 -1.81 -17.12
CA THR A 87 3.42 -0.46 -17.70
C THR A 87 2.85 -0.34 -19.10
#